data_AF-A0A9L0RLJ9-F1
#
_entry.id   AF-A0A9L0RLJ9-F1
#
_cell.length_a   1.000
_cell.length_b   1.000
_cell.length_c   1.000
_cell.angle_alpha   90.00
_cell.angle_beta   90.00
_cell.angle_gamma   90.00
#
_symmetry.space_group_name_H-M   'P 1'
#
loop_
_entity.id
_entity.type
_entity.pdbx_description
1 polymer ?
#
loop_
_entity_poly.entity_id
_entity_poly.type
_entity_poly.pdbx_seq_one_letter_code
_entity_poly.pdbx_strand_id
1 'polypeptide(L)'
;MLHPEYGYENVTNIVPPYNAFSAQGTPEGDLIYVNYARTEDFFKLEREMSINCTGKIVIARYGKIFRGNKVKNAMLAGAIGIILYSDPADYFAPGVQPYPKGWNLPGTAAQRGNVLNLNGAGDPLTPGYPAKEYTFRLDVEEGVGIPKIPVHPIGYNDAEILLRKVRMHVHNTNKITRIYNVIGTIRGSVEPDRYVILGGHRDSWVFGAIDPTSGTAVLQEIVQSFGKLMSKGWKPRRTIIFASWDAEEFGLLGSTEWAEENAKTLQERSIAYINSDSSIEGNYTLRVDCTPLLYQLVYQLTKEISSPDDGFENKSLYESWLEKDPSSENKNFPRINKLGSGSDFEAYFQRLGIASGRARYTKNRKTDKYSSYPVYHTIYETFELVENFYDPTFKKQLSVAQLRGALVYELADSKIIPFNIQDYAKALKNYATSIYNLSKKHDQQLRDHGVSFGKKWAGGQIFIIFDPIAVRIMNDQLMLLERAFIDPLGLPGRHIIFAPSSHNKYAGESFPGIYDAMFDIENKADPRSAWTEVKKHISVAAFTIQAAAGTLKEVL
;
A
#
# COMPACT_ATOMS: atom_id res chain seq x y z
N MET A 1 -4.70 -14.78 -29.74
CA MET A 1 -6.08 -14.77 -29.20
C MET A 1 -6.05 -15.53 -27.89
N LEU A 2 -6.37 -14.87 -26.78
CA LEU A 2 -6.59 -15.52 -25.49
C LEU A 2 -7.93 -16.26 -25.60
N HIS A 3 -7.92 -17.59 -25.64
CA HIS A 3 -9.16 -18.34 -25.52
C HIS A 3 -9.66 -18.21 -24.07
N PRO A 4 -10.94 -17.87 -23.84
CA PRO A 4 -11.51 -17.94 -22.51
C PRO A 4 -11.44 -19.39 -22.03
N GLU A 5 -11.19 -19.57 -20.75
CA GLU A 5 -11.06 -20.88 -20.15
C GLU A 5 -12.40 -21.62 -20.07
N TYR A 6 -12.34 -22.92 -19.76
CA TYR A 6 -13.53 -23.73 -19.56
C TYR A 6 -14.43 -23.10 -18.49
N GLY A 7 -15.68 -22.76 -18.84
CA GLY A 7 -16.64 -22.08 -17.97
C GLY A 7 -16.71 -20.55 -18.15
N TYR A 8 -15.78 -19.94 -18.89
CA TYR A 8 -15.73 -18.49 -19.16
C TYR A 8 -15.89 -18.15 -20.65
N GLU A 9 -16.28 -19.12 -21.49
CA GLU A 9 -16.35 -19.00 -22.96
C GLU A 9 -17.30 -17.90 -23.44
N ASN A 10 -18.33 -17.59 -22.63
CA ASN A 10 -19.34 -16.59 -22.96
C ASN A 10 -19.00 -15.18 -22.45
N VAL A 11 -17.86 -14.98 -21.79
CA VAL A 11 -17.42 -13.65 -21.34
C VAL A 11 -16.82 -12.88 -22.52
N THR A 12 -17.57 -11.90 -23.04
CA THR A 12 -17.23 -11.19 -24.28
C THR A 12 -16.47 -9.87 -24.08
N ASN A 13 -16.39 -9.38 -22.84
CA ASN A 13 -15.87 -8.06 -22.49
C ASN A 13 -14.54 -8.09 -21.72
N ILE A 14 -13.76 -9.17 -21.82
CA ILE A 14 -12.41 -9.24 -21.25
C ILE A 14 -11.53 -8.19 -21.92
N VAL A 15 -11.10 -7.18 -21.15
CA VAL A 15 -10.16 -6.16 -21.65
C VAL A 15 -8.82 -6.83 -21.97
N PRO A 16 -8.18 -6.58 -23.13
CA PRO A 16 -6.86 -7.13 -23.42
C PRO A 16 -5.82 -6.64 -22.40
N PRO A 17 -4.67 -7.32 -22.25
CA PRO A 17 -3.60 -6.80 -21.42
C PRO A 17 -3.12 -5.42 -21.91
N TYR A 18 -3.08 -4.46 -20.99
CA TYR A 18 -2.55 -3.12 -21.25
C TYR A 18 -2.08 -2.50 -19.93
N ASN A 19 -1.23 -1.49 -20.04
CA ASN A 19 -0.90 -0.62 -18.91
C ASN A 19 -1.71 0.67 -19.02
N ALA A 20 -2.61 0.91 -18.06
CA ALA A 20 -3.47 2.09 -18.07
C ALA A 20 -2.64 3.38 -17.93
N PHE A 21 -3.12 4.43 -18.62
CA PHE A 21 -2.48 5.74 -18.77
C PHE A 21 -1.18 5.77 -19.57
N SER A 22 -0.75 4.66 -20.18
CA SER A 22 0.35 4.68 -21.16
C SER A 22 0.13 5.76 -22.21
N ALA A 23 1.19 6.50 -22.55
CA ALA A 23 1.17 7.39 -23.71
C ALA A 23 0.88 6.60 -25.00
N GLN A 24 0.28 7.27 -25.96
CA GLN A 24 0.13 6.75 -27.31
C GLN A 24 1.44 6.85 -28.08
N GLY A 25 1.67 5.95 -29.02
CA GLY A 25 2.80 6.07 -29.94
C GLY A 25 3.20 4.75 -30.58
N THR A 26 4.00 4.87 -31.64
CA THR A 26 4.61 3.72 -32.33
C THR A 26 6.14 3.79 -32.38
N PRO A 27 6.84 3.90 -31.24
CA PRO A 27 8.30 4.00 -31.23
C PRO A 27 8.93 2.73 -31.79
N GLU A 28 10.03 2.90 -32.50
CA GLU A 28 10.89 1.83 -33.00
C GLU A 28 12.31 2.09 -32.50
N GLY A 29 12.98 1.06 -31.99
CA GLY A 29 14.34 1.19 -31.48
C GLY A 29 14.96 -0.15 -31.12
N ASP A 30 16.25 -0.13 -30.83
CA ASP A 30 16.92 -1.29 -30.25
C ASP A 30 16.41 -1.53 -28.82
N LEU A 31 16.38 -2.80 -28.43
CA LEU A 31 15.90 -3.25 -27.12
C LEU A 31 17.05 -3.34 -26.10
N ILE A 32 16.85 -2.77 -24.91
CA ILE A 32 17.78 -2.92 -23.76
C ILE A 32 17.04 -3.60 -22.61
N TYR A 33 17.58 -4.72 -22.11
CA TYR A 33 17.10 -5.33 -20.88
C TYR A 33 17.60 -4.56 -19.66
N VAL A 34 16.68 -4.12 -18.81
CA VAL A 34 16.97 -3.25 -17.65
C VAL A 34 16.61 -3.90 -16.31
N ASN A 35 16.67 -5.22 -16.24
CA ASN A 35 16.37 -5.96 -15.02
C ASN A 35 14.97 -5.60 -14.47
N TYR A 36 14.85 -5.12 -13.23
CA TYR A 36 13.58 -4.71 -12.64
C TYR A 36 13.28 -3.21 -12.85
N ALA A 37 14.06 -2.49 -13.64
CA ALA A 37 13.94 -1.04 -13.85
C ALA A 37 13.95 -0.23 -12.54
N ARG A 38 14.67 -0.70 -11.53
CA ARG A 38 14.89 0.04 -10.28
C ARG A 38 15.92 1.14 -10.50
N THR A 39 15.95 2.10 -9.58
CA THR A 39 16.93 3.20 -9.63
C THR A 39 18.36 2.66 -9.74
N GLU A 40 18.69 1.64 -8.93
CA GLU A 40 19.98 0.97 -8.94
C GLU A 40 20.27 0.16 -10.23
N ASP A 41 19.24 -0.32 -10.93
CA ASP A 41 19.43 -1.03 -12.19
C ASP A 41 19.89 -0.04 -13.29
N PHE A 42 19.28 1.16 -13.34
CA PHE A 42 19.70 2.21 -14.26
C PHE A 42 21.05 2.83 -13.88
N PHE A 43 21.33 3.04 -12.59
CA PHE A 43 22.66 3.46 -12.13
C PHE A 43 23.74 2.47 -12.56
N LYS A 44 23.48 1.17 -12.42
CA LYS A 44 24.42 0.15 -12.87
C LYS A 44 24.65 0.19 -14.39
N LEU A 45 23.58 0.30 -15.17
CA LEU A 45 23.67 0.39 -16.63
C LEU A 45 24.52 1.59 -17.06
N GLU A 46 24.26 2.77 -16.49
CA GLU A 46 24.93 4.01 -16.86
C GLU A 46 26.38 4.06 -16.32
N ARG A 47 26.55 3.84 -15.01
CA ARG A 47 27.80 4.10 -14.29
C ARG A 47 28.80 2.95 -14.34
N GLU A 48 28.33 1.70 -14.45
CA GLU A 48 29.21 0.51 -14.43
C GLU A 48 29.30 -0.16 -15.80
N MET A 49 28.22 -0.18 -16.58
CA MET A 49 28.15 -0.91 -17.84
C MET A 49 28.30 -0.02 -19.08
N SER A 50 28.32 1.31 -18.92
CA SER A 50 28.39 2.29 -20.01
C SER A 50 27.29 2.12 -21.07
N ILE A 51 26.10 1.67 -20.65
CA ILE A 51 24.92 1.48 -21.51
C ILE A 51 24.03 2.72 -21.45
N ASN A 52 23.81 3.35 -22.60
CA ASN A 52 22.92 4.51 -22.73
C ASN A 52 21.52 4.10 -23.22
N CYS A 53 20.50 4.35 -22.40
CA CYS A 53 19.09 4.05 -22.73
C CYS A 53 18.40 5.12 -23.58
N THR A 54 19.06 6.23 -23.86
CA THR A 54 18.50 7.34 -24.66
C THR A 54 18.10 6.88 -26.05
N GLY A 55 16.83 7.11 -26.42
CA GLY A 55 16.30 6.75 -27.72
C GLY A 55 16.07 5.24 -27.91
N LYS A 56 16.09 4.45 -26.83
CA LYS A 56 15.92 2.99 -26.86
C LYS A 56 14.60 2.56 -26.27
N ILE A 57 14.13 1.38 -26.68
CA ILE A 57 13.04 0.70 -25.99
C ILE A 57 13.69 -0.14 -24.90
N VAL A 58 13.20 -0.04 -23.68
CA VAL A 58 13.69 -0.86 -22.57
C VAL A 58 12.71 -1.99 -22.28
N ILE A 59 13.20 -3.17 -21.92
CA ILE A 59 12.39 -4.28 -21.42
C ILE A 59 12.76 -4.57 -19.98
N ALA A 60 11.76 -4.59 -19.11
CA ALA A 60 11.94 -4.81 -17.68
C ALA A 60 10.99 -5.90 -17.17
N ARG A 61 11.48 -6.72 -16.26
CA ARG A 61 10.63 -7.65 -15.53
C ARG A 61 9.81 -6.93 -14.47
N TYR A 62 8.57 -7.38 -14.29
CA TYR A 62 7.74 -7.02 -13.12
C TYR A 62 8.38 -7.48 -11.81
N GLY A 63 7.85 -6.99 -10.68
CA GLY A 63 8.34 -7.33 -9.33
C GLY A 63 9.29 -6.29 -8.71
N LYS A 64 9.61 -6.51 -7.42
CA LYS A 64 10.42 -5.66 -6.51
C LYS A 64 9.85 -4.28 -6.20
N ILE A 65 9.54 -3.48 -7.23
CA ILE A 65 9.02 -2.12 -7.10
C ILE A 65 7.72 -1.93 -7.90
N PHE A 66 6.94 -0.93 -7.53
CA PHE A 66 5.74 -0.54 -8.27
C PHE A 66 6.05 -0.20 -9.74
N ARG A 67 5.17 -0.64 -10.66
CA ARG A 67 5.37 -0.50 -12.10
C ARG A 67 5.45 0.94 -12.59
N GLY A 68 4.71 1.88 -11.97
CA GLY A 68 4.86 3.31 -12.29
C GLY A 68 6.25 3.86 -11.95
N ASN A 69 6.94 3.36 -10.92
CA ASN A 69 8.34 3.72 -10.65
C ASN A 69 9.28 3.20 -11.74
N LYS A 70 9.04 1.99 -12.28
CA LYS A 70 9.80 1.45 -13.41
C LYS A 70 9.74 2.37 -14.63
N VAL A 71 8.52 2.82 -14.96
CA VAL A 71 8.27 3.74 -16.08
C VAL A 71 8.90 5.11 -15.83
N LYS A 72 8.75 5.67 -14.64
CA LYS A 72 9.44 6.92 -14.22
C LYS A 72 10.95 6.81 -14.43
N ASN A 73 11.56 5.73 -13.97
CA ASN A 73 13.00 5.52 -14.07
C ASN A 73 13.45 5.36 -15.54
N ALA A 74 12.67 4.64 -16.35
CA ALA A 74 12.93 4.50 -17.78
C ALA A 74 12.85 5.85 -18.52
N MET A 75 11.87 6.69 -18.19
CA MET A 75 11.76 8.05 -18.73
C MET A 75 12.97 8.91 -18.35
N LEU A 76 13.40 8.86 -17.08
CA LEU A 76 14.60 9.57 -16.62
C LEU A 76 15.88 9.10 -17.32
N ALA A 77 15.95 7.82 -17.68
CA ALA A 77 17.06 7.24 -18.44
C ALA A 77 16.99 7.52 -19.97
N GLY A 78 15.99 8.28 -20.43
CA GLY A 78 15.83 8.68 -21.85
C GLY A 78 15.21 7.61 -22.76
N ALA A 79 14.61 6.55 -22.21
CA ALA A 79 13.92 5.54 -23.00
C ALA A 79 12.73 6.16 -23.76
N ILE A 80 12.42 5.63 -24.95
CA ILE A 80 11.29 6.07 -25.79
C ILE A 80 10.07 5.14 -25.71
N GLY A 81 10.21 4.03 -24.98
CA GLY A 81 9.15 3.06 -24.71
C GLY A 81 9.64 2.02 -23.71
N ILE A 82 8.71 1.39 -22.98
CA ILE A 82 9.03 0.34 -22.01
C ILE A 82 8.08 -0.85 -22.15
N ILE A 83 8.67 -2.04 -22.28
CA ILE A 83 7.97 -3.31 -22.26
C ILE A 83 8.10 -3.90 -20.85
N LEU A 84 6.98 -4.32 -20.27
CA LEU A 84 6.94 -4.99 -18.97
C LEU A 84 6.55 -6.45 -19.16
N TYR A 85 7.25 -7.39 -18.52
CA TYR A 85 6.90 -8.81 -18.61
C TYR A 85 6.99 -9.51 -17.26
N SER A 86 6.20 -10.57 -17.09
CA SER A 86 6.17 -11.37 -15.87
C SER A 86 7.16 -12.53 -15.96
N ASP A 87 8.40 -12.32 -15.51
CA ASP A 87 9.45 -13.33 -15.54
C ASP A 87 9.10 -14.55 -14.65
N PRO A 88 9.27 -15.81 -15.12
CA PRO A 88 9.05 -16.99 -14.31
C PRO A 88 9.85 -17.02 -13.00
N ALA A 89 11.03 -16.39 -12.94
CA ALA A 89 11.79 -16.27 -11.70
C ALA A 89 11.04 -15.51 -10.58
N ASP A 90 10.08 -14.66 -10.95
CA ASP A 90 9.31 -13.82 -10.04
C ASP A 90 7.82 -14.15 -10.00
N TYR A 91 7.29 -14.97 -10.93
CA TYR A 91 5.86 -15.28 -11.01
C TYR A 91 5.58 -16.77 -11.28
N PHE A 92 6.57 -17.65 -11.08
CA PHE A 92 6.40 -19.09 -11.21
C PHE A 92 6.94 -19.80 -9.95
N ALA A 93 6.03 -20.39 -9.17
CA ALA A 93 6.38 -21.20 -8.03
C ALA A 93 7.00 -22.54 -8.47
N PRO A 94 8.16 -22.95 -7.92
CA PRO A 94 8.77 -24.23 -8.27
C PRO A 94 7.84 -25.41 -7.98
N GLY A 95 7.77 -26.36 -8.92
CA GLY A 95 7.02 -27.62 -8.74
C GLY A 95 5.50 -27.52 -8.92
N VAL A 96 4.98 -26.36 -9.34
CA VAL A 96 3.54 -26.13 -9.54
C VAL A 96 3.23 -25.95 -11.03
N GLN A 97 2.15 -26.58 -11.51
CA GLN A 97 1.73 -26.44 -12.91
C GLN A 97 1.08 -25.07 -13.17
N PRO A 98 1.20 -24.54 -14.40
CA PRO A 98 0.41 -23.39 -14.81
C PRO A 98 -1.09 -23.68 -14.71
N TYR A 99 -1.88 -22.62 -14.51
CA TYR A 99 -3.33 -22.67 -14.63
C TYR A 99 -3.75 -23.22 -16.01
N PRO A 100 -4.78 -24.09 -16.11
CA PRO A 100 -5.75 -24.51 -15.07
C PRO A 100 -5.35 -25.72 -14.21
N LYS A 101 -4.20 -26.36 -14.49
CA LYS A 101 -3.81 -27.58 -13.75
C LYS A 101 -3.13 -27.28 -12.41
N GLY A 102 -2.72 -26.04 -12.20
CA GLY A 102 -2.22 -25.53 -10.93
C GLY A 102 -2.44 -24.02 -10.85
N TRP A 103 -1.77 -23.36 -9.92
CA TRP A 103 -1.97 -21.93 -9.64
C TRP A 103 -0.85 -21.04 -10.18
N ASN A 104 0.05 -21.57 -11.01
CA ASN A 104 1.10 -20.77 -11.64
C ASN A 104 0.63 -20.00 -12.85
N LEU A 105 1.38 -18.94 -13.17
CA LEU A 105 1.17 -18.10 -14.33
C LEU A 105 1.38 -18.88 -15.65
N PRO A 106 0.41 -18.90 -16.56
CA PRO A 106 0.61 -19.38 -17.93
C PRO A 106 1.48 -18.42 -18.77
N GLY A 107 2.26 -18.94 -19.71
CA GLY A 107 3.22 -18.13 -20.49
C GLY A 107 2.65 -17.13 -21.48
N THR A 108 1.38 -17.31 -21.82
CA THR A 108 0.58 -16.40 -22.64
C THR A 108 -0.06 -15.27 -21.83
N ALA A 109 0.07 -15.29 -20.50
CA ALA A 109 -0.57 -14.34 -19.61
C ALA A 109 0.28 -13.09 -19.39
N ALA A 110 -0.33 -11.92 -19.45
CA ALA A 110 0.32 -10.65 -19.14
C ALA A 110 -0.39 -9.92 -17.99
N GLN A 111 0.40 -9.34 -17.08
CA GLN A 111 -0.07 -8.61 -15.91
C GLN A 111 -0.52 -7.19 -16.32
N ARG A 112 -1.80 -6.86 -16.10
CA ARG A 112 -2.33 -5.49 -16.25
C ARG A 112 -1.90 -4.60 -15.07
N GLY A 113 -2.20 -3.31 -15.16
CA GLY A 113 -1.92 -2.37 -14.09
C GLY A 113 -1.72 -0.95 -14.59
N ASN A 114 -2.14 0.04 -13.81
CA ASN A 114 -1.83 1.44 -14.10
C ASN A 114 -0.32 1.70 -13.92
N VAL A 115 0.19 2.67 -14.69
CA VAL A 115 1.59 3.12 -14.65
C VAL A 115 1.71 4.59 -14.24
N LEU A 116 0.69 5.12 -13.55
CA LEU A 116 0.70 6.49 -13.07
C LEU A 116 1.76 6.69 -11.98
N ASN A 117 2.28 7.91 -11.90
CA ASN A 117 3.13 8.36 -10.81
C ASN A 117 2.46 9.42 -9.92
N LEU A 118 1.27 9.12 -9.37
CA LEU A 118 0.42 10.07 -8.62
C LEU A 118 1.04 10.64 -7.33
N ASN A 119 1.81 9.83 -6.60
CA ASN A 119 2.31 10.17 -5.24
C ASN A 119 1.18 10.61 -4.30
N GLY A 120 0.10 9.82 -4.29
CA GLY A 120 -1.09 10.06 -3.48
C GLY A 120 -1.94 11.24 -3.95
N ALA A 121 -1.89 11.64 -5.22
CA ALA A 121 -2.65 12.80 -5.74
C ALA A 121 -4.16 12.57 -5.86
N GLY A 122 -4.62 11.36 -6.19
CA GLY A 122 -6.01 11.09 -6.58
C GLY A 122 -6.18 11.08 -8.10
N ASP A 123 -7.32 11.55 -8.60
CA ASP A 123 -7.52 11.77 -10.04
C ASP A 123 -6.38 12.63 -10.62
N PRO A 124 -5.69 12.17 -11.70
CA PRO A 124 -4.68 12.96 -12.38
C PRO A 124 -5.10 14.40 -12.72
N LEU A 125 -6.39 14.67 -12.90
CA LEU A 125 -6.89 15.97 -13.35
C LEU A 125 -7.41 16.88 -12.23
N THR A 126 -7.62 16.38 -11.02
CA THR A 126 -8.18 17.17 -9.90
C THR A 126 -7.36 17.05 -8.61
N PRO A 127 -6.02 17.20 -8.64
CA PRO A 127 -5.20 16.99 -7.46
C PRO A 127 -5.60 17.92 -6.29
N GLY A 128 -6.04 17.33 -5.18
CA GLY A 128 -6.41 18.05 -3.95
C GLY A 128 -7.87 18.50 -3.87
N TYR A 129 -8.69 18.25 -4.89
CA TYR A 129 -10.10 18.62 -4.92
C TYR A 129 -10.94 17.50 -5.53
N PRO A 130 -12.12 17.17 -4.96
CA PRO A 130 -12.91 16.07 -5.46
C PRO A 130 -13.40 16.29 -6.90
N ALA A 131 -13.34 15.25 -7.73
CA ALA A 131 -13.74 15.21 -9.13
C ALA A 131 -15.27 15.30 -9.36
N LYS A 132 -15.91 16.36 -8.87
CA LYS A 132 -17.32 16.68 -9.10
C LYS A 132 -17.59 17.14 -10.53
N GLU A 133 -18.86 17.23 -10.89
CA GLU A 133 -19.28 17.67 -12.23
C GLU A 133 -18.77 19.08 -12.56
N TYR A 134 -18.79 19.99 -11.57
CA TYR A 134 -18.35 21.38 -11.69
C TYR A 134 -16.84 21.59 -11.46
N THR A 135 -16.10 20.57 -11.05
CA THR A 135 -14.69 20.71 -10.67
C THR A 135 -13.86 21.08 -11.90
N PHE A 136 -13.00 22.08 -11.75
CA PHE A 136 -11.96 22.38 -12.73
C PHE A 136 -11.07 21.16 -12.91
N ARG A 137 -10.82 20.77 -14.16
CA ARG A 137 -9.89 19.70 -14.51
C ARG A 137 -8.68 20.32 -15.20
N LEU A 138 -7.50 19.85 -14.85
CA LEU A 138 -6.30 20.08 -15.66
C LEU A 138 -6.53 19.56 -17.07
N ASP A 139 -5.83 20.15 -18.03
CA ASP A 139 -5.72 19.58 -19.37
C ASP A 139 -5.07 18.20 -19.28
N VAL A 140 -5.52 17.26 -20.10
CA VAL A 140 -5.09 15.85 -20.02
C VAL A 140 -3.57 15.69 -20.19
N GLU A 141 -2.95 16.58 -20.97
CA GLU A 141 -1.49 16.60 -21.20
C GLU A 141 -0.69 17.02 -19.96
N GLU A 142 -1.33 17.77 -19.05
CA GLU A 142 -0.76 18.25 -17.78
C GLU A 142 -1.17 17.36 -16.59
N GLY A 143 -1.96 16.31 -16.84
CA GLY A 143 -2.46 15.41 -15.80
C GLY A 143 -1.32 14.80 -14.96
N VAL A 144 -1.54 14.80 -13.64
CA VAL A 144 -0.51 14.44 -12.66
C VAL A 144 -0.05 13.00 -12.88
N GLY A 145 1.26 12.82 -13.06
CA GLY A 145 1.90 11.51 -13.08
C GLY A 145 1.58 10.66 -14.32
N ILE A 146 0.96 11.22 -15.37
CA ILE A 146 0.76 10.52 -16.64
C ILE A 146 2.12 10.32 -17.33
N PRO A 147 2.49 9.08 -17.71
CA PRO A 147 3.76 8.82 -18.39
C PRO A 147 3.77 9.40 -19.81
N LYS A 148 4.96 9.77 -20.30
CA LYS A 148 5.16 10.40 -21.61
C LYS A 148 5.72 9.45 -22.68
N ILE A 149 5.86 8.17 -22.34
CA ILE A 149 6.34 7.13 -23.26
C ILE A 149 5.35 5.95 -23.28
N PRO A 150 5.22 5.25 -24.42
CA PRO A 150 4.41 4.03 -24.49
C PRO A 150 4.89 2.94 -23.54
N VAL A 151 3.93 2.27 -22.90
CA VAL A 151 4.13 1.16 -21.96
C VAL A 151 3.18 0.02 -22.32
N HIS A 152 3.70 -1.21 -22.40
CA HIS A 152 2.85 -2.36 -22.68
C HIS A 152 3.31 -3.62 -21.94
N PRO A 153 2.37 -4.41 -21.37
CA PRO A 153 2.70 -5.66 -20.72
C PRO A 153 2.65 -6.84 -21.70
N ILE A 154 3.56 -7.80 -21.55
CA ILE A 154 3.58 -9.04 -22.34
C ILE A 154 3.75 -10.28 -21.44
N GLY A 155 3.38 -11.44 -21.98
CA GLY A 155 3.64 -12.73 -21.34
C GLY A 155 5.10 -13.16 -21.49
N TYR A 156 5.54 -14.13 -20.69
CA TYR A 156 6.93 -14.57 -20.72
C TYR A 156 7.30 -15.36 -21.98
N ASN A 157 6.33 -16.00 -22.66
CA ASN A 157 6.58 -16.64 -23.96
C ASN A 157 6.97 -15.59 -25.02
N ASP A 158 6.27 -14.45 -25.04
CA ASP A 158 6.59 -13.36 -25.97
C ASP A 158 7.91 -12.69 -25.59
N ALA A 159 8.18 -12.53 -24.30
CA ALA A 159 9.43 -11.94 -23.82
C ALA A 159 10.66 -12.76 -24.23
N GLU A 160 10.55 -14.10 -24.25
CA GLU A 160 11.61 -15.01 -24.71
C GLU A 160 11.96 -14.81 -26.20
N ILE A 161 10.96 -14.46 -27.03
CA ILE A 161 11.12 -14.28 -28.47
C ILE A 161 11.83 -12.96 -28.82
N LEU A 162 11.70 -11.92 -27.98
CA LEU A 162 12.19 -10.57 -28.31
C LEU A 162 13.72 -10.51 -28.38
N LEU A 163 14.27 -10.46 -29.60
CA LEU A 163 15.70 -10.29 -29.88
C LEU A 163 15.94 -9.22 -30.96
N ARG A 164 16.72 -8.18 -30.62
CA ARG A 164 17.16 -7.02 -31.43
C ARG A 164 16.23 -5.80 -31.44
N LYS A 165 15.66 -5.43 -32.60
CA LYS A 165 14.84 -4.22 -32.79
C LYS A 165 13.37 -4.52 -32.56
N VAL A 166 12.71 -3.63 -31.84
CA VAL A 166 11.30 -3.78 -31.50
C VAL A 166 10.56 -2.51 -31.92
N ARG A 167 9.31 -2.69 -32.33
CA ARG A 167 8.36 -1.61 -32.53
C ARG A 167 7.18 -1.81 -31.59
N MET A 168 6.85 -0.79 -30.82
CA MET A 168 5.63 -0.80 -30.00
C MET A 168 4.49 -0.17 -30.80
N HIS A 169 3.26 -0.58 -30.52
CA HIS A 169 2.05 0.02 -31.10
C HIS A 169 1.02 0.19 -29.98
N VAL A 170 0.98 1.37 -29.36
CA VAL A 170 0.10 1.65 -28.22
C VAL A 170 -0.83 2.81 -28.55
N HIS A 171 -2.14 2.55 -28.48
CA HIS A 171 -3.19 3.52 -28.81
C HIS A 171 -4.29 3.57 -27.74
N ASN A 172 -3.91 3.37 -26.47
CA ASN A 172 -4.82 3.53 -25.34
C ASN A 172 -5.36 4.97 -25.31
N THR A 173 -6.62 5.15 -24.94
CA THR A 173 -7.24 6.48 -24.87
C THR A 173 -7.65 6.78 -23.43
N ASN A 174 -7.16 7.90 -22.88
CA ASN A 174 -7.61 8.40 -21.59
C ASN A 174 -8.98 9.05 -21.77
N LYS A 175 -9.94 8.69 -20.92
CA LYS A 175 -11.31 9.23 -20.98
C LYS A 175 -11.84 9.46 -19.57
N ILE A 176 -12.35 10.67 -19.33
CA ILE A 176 -13.10 10.98 -18.11
C ILE A 176 -14.29 10.03 -18.04
N THR A 177 -14.33 9.23 -16.98
CA THR A 177 -15.34 8.18 -16.79
C THR A 177 -15.92 8.32 -15.40
N ARG A 178 -17.24 8.17 -15.28
CA ARG A 178 -17.93 8.20 -13.99
C ARG A 178 -17.63 6.92 -13.22
N ILE A 179 -17.22 7.08 -11.96
CA ILE A 179 -16.97 5.99 -11.00
C ILE A 179 -17.98 6.08 -9.85
N TYR A 180 -18.22 4.97 -9.15
CA TYR A 180 -19.26 4.86 -8.12
C TYR A 180 -18.74 4.16 -6.86
N ASN A 181 -18.48 4.94 -5.82
CA ASN A 181 -18.32 4.41 -4.47
C ASN A 181 -19.69 4.08 -3.87
N VAL A 182 -19.77 3.00 -3.09
CA VAL A 182 -20.95 2.68 -2.26
C VAL A 182 -20.59 2.93 -0.80
N ILE A 183 -21.32 3.82 -0.13
CA ILE A 183 -21.08 4.20 1.27
C ILE A 183 -22.30 3.82 2.11
N GLY A 184 -22.11 2.93 3.08
CA GLY A 184 -23.12 2.53 4.06
C GLY A 184 -22.73 2.99 5.46
N THR A 185 -23.69 3.38 6.29
CA THR A 185 -23.40 3.90 7.65
C THR A 185 -24.28 3.24 8.71
N ILE A 186 -23.67 2.79 9.81
CA ILE A 186 -24.37 2.49 11.06
C ILE A 186 -24.08 3.64 12.03
N ARG A 187 -25.09 4.46 12.32
CA ARG A 187 -24.93 5.63 13.19
C ARG A 187 -24.67 5.21 14.64
N GLY A 188 -23.64 5.78 15.24
CA GLY A 188 -23.28 5.58 16.65
C GLY A 188 -24.36 6.10 17.61
N SER A 189 -24.50 5.43 18.75
CA SER A 189 -25.50 5.74 19.78
C SER A 189 -25.04 6.78 20.80
N VAL A 190 -23.74 6.91 21.03
CA VAL A 190 -23.17 7.82 22.05
C VAL A 190 -22.27 8.88 21.42
N GLU A 191 -21.40 8.47 20.49
CA GLU A 191 -20.45 9.34 19.79
C GLU A 191 -20.70 9.25 18.27
N PRO A 192 -21.88 9.67 17.76
CA PRO A 192 -22.22 9.57 16.34
C PRO A 192 -21.29 10.38 15.43
N ASP A 193 -20.53 11.31 16.00
CA ASP A 193 -19.54 12.16 15.34
C ASP A 193 -18.11 11.59 15.40
N ARG A 194 -17.94 10.32 15.77
CA ARG A 194 -16.67 9.59 15.66
C ARG A 194 -16.82 8.43 14.70
N TYR A 195 -15.86 8.25 13.79
CA TYR A 195 -15.96 7.31 12.67
C TYR A 195 -14.95 6.19 12.74
N VAL A 196 -15.41 4.95 12.60
CA VAL A 196 -14.57 3.81 12.25
C VAL A 196 -14.94 3.39 10.85
N ILE A 197 -13.96 3.35 9.95
CA ILE A 197 -14.20 3.09 8.53
C ILE A 197 -13.68 1.70 8.19
N LEU A 198 -14.51 0.87 7.56
CA LEU A 198 -14.12 -0.37 6.91
C LEU A 198 -14.32 -0.21 5.41
N GLY A 199 -13.23 -0.17 4.64
CA GLY A 199 -13.28 0.12 3.21
C GLY A 199 -12.41 -0.79 2.38
N GLY A 200 -12.85 -1.16 1.18
CA GLY A 200 -12.05 -1.87 0.19
C GLY A 200 -12.64 -1.72 -1.20
N HIS A 201 -11.79 -1.73 -2.23
CA HIS A 201 -12.25 -1.59 -3.60
C HIS A 201 -12.99 -2.80 -4.14
N ARG A 202 -13.70 -2.56 -5.25
CA ARG A 202 -14.60 -3.50 -5.92
C ARG A 202 -14.26 -3.64 -7.40
N ASP A 203 -13.67 -2.62 -8.02
CA ASP A 203 -13.20 -2.71 -9.39
C ASP A 203 -12.04 -3.70 -9.49
N SER A 204 -11.99 -4.45 -10.59
CA SER A 204 -10.94 -5.39 -10.90
C SER A 204 -10.53 -5.28 -12.37
N TRP A 205 -9.33 -5.76 -12.69
CA TRP A 205 -8.86 -5.78 -14.08
C TRP A 205 -9.66 -6.70 -15.00
N VAL A 206 -10.12 -7.85 -14.47
CA VAL A 206 -10.88 -8.86 -15.23
C VAL A 206 -11.98 -9.44 -14.33
N PHE A 207 -11.70 -10.54 -13.62
CA PHE A 207 -12.62 -11.14 -12.65
C PHE A 207 -12.23 -10.74 -11.23
N GLY A 208 -10.93 -10.81 -10.92
CA GLY A 208 -10.38 -10.31 -9.66
C GLY A 208 -10.80 -11.14 -8.46
N ALA A 209 -10.83 -12.47 -8.59
CA ALA A 209 -11.30 -13.34 -7.52
C ALA A 209 -10.45 -13.25 -6.25
N ILE A 210 -9.15 -12.96 -6.38
CA ILE A 210 -8.31 -12.56 -5.25
C ILE A 210 -8.41 -11.03 -5.10
N ASP A 211 -7.95 -10.30 -6.12
CA ASP A 211 -7.88 -8.83 -6.10
C ASP A 211 -9.01 -8.17 -6.91
N PRO A 212 -10.02 -7.54 -6.26
CA PRO A 212 -10.26 -7.43 -4.80
C PRO A 212 -11.38 -8.32 -4.28
N THR A 213 -11.98 -9.18 -5.11
CA THR A 213 -13.29 -9.76 -4.82
C THR A 213 -13.27 -10.66 -3.58
N SER A 214 -12.13 -11.28 -3.25
CA SER A 214 -11.95 -11.99 -1.98
C SER A 214 -12.10 -11.07 -0.75
N GLY A 215 -11.64 -9.82 -0.84
CA GLY A 215 -11.81 -8.78 0.16
C GLY A 215 -13.22 -8.18 0.17
N THR A 216 -13.82 -8.03 -1.01
CA THR A 216 -15.23 -7.61 -1.15
C THR A 216 -16.18 -8.62 -0.50
N ALA A 217 -15.98 -9.93 -0.70
CA ALA A 217 -16.79 -10.96 -0.06
C ALA A 217 -16.67 -10.89 1.48
N VAL A 218 -15.45 -10.71 1.99
CA VAL A 218 -15.19 -10.51 3.42
C VAL A 218 -15.91 -9.25 3.96
N LEU A 219 -15.85 -8.12 3.22
CA LEU A 219 -16.55 -6.90 3.58
C LEU A 219 -18.06 -7.13 3.72
N GLN A 220 -18.66 -7.82 2.74
CA GLN A 220 -20.10 -8.09 2.73
C GLN A 220 -20.53 -8.99 3.89
N GLU A 221 -19.76 -10.01 4.24
CA GLU A 221 -20.06 -10.89 5.37
C GLU A 221 -19.94 -10.16 6.72
N ILE A 222 -18.95 -9.26 6.86
CA ILE A 222 -18.83 -8.40 8.04
C ILE A 222 -20.05 -7.47 8.16
N VAL A 223 -20.45 -6.81 7.07
CA VAL A 223 -21.65 -5.96 7.03
C VAL A 223 -22.90 -6.76 7.42
N GLN A 224 -23.06 -7.97 6.89
CA GLN A 224 -24.18 -8.84 7.24
C GLN A 224 -24.17 -9.20 8.74
N SER A 225 -23.01 -9.52 9.30
CA SER A 225 -22.85 -9.84 10.72
C SER A 225 -23.22 -8.66 11.63
N PHE A 226 -22.75 -7.45 11.33
CA PHE A 226 -23.18 -6.24 12.05
C PHE A 226 -24.69 -5.98 11.89
N GLY A 227 -25.26 -6.25 10.72
CA GLY A 227 -26.71 -6.21 10.50
C GLY A 227 -27.49 -7.18 11.42
N LYS A 228 -26.97 -8.39 11.64
CA LYS A 228 -27.54 -9.37 12.59
C LYS A 228 -27.43 -8.91 14.05
N LEU A 229 -26.39 -8.18 14.43
CA LEU A 229 -26.30 -7.55 15.76
C LEU A 229 -27.35 -6.44 15.90
N MET A 230 -27.50 -5.59 14.89
CA MET A 230 -28.51 -4.54 14.88
C MET A 230 -29.94 -5.08 14.96
N SER A 231 -30.25 -6.19 14.28
CA SER A 231 -31.58 -6.81 14.37
C SER A 231 -31.92 -7.33 15.77
N LYS A 232 -30.91 -7.50 16.63
CA LYS A 232 -31.06 -7.87 18.05
C LYS A 232 -31.02 -6.65 19.00
N GLY A 233 -31.00 -5.43 18.45
CA GLY A 233 -31.05 -4.19 19.23
C GLY A 233 -29.69 -3.57 19.57
N TRP A 234 -28.57 -4.18 19.16
CA TRP A 234 -27.25 -3.58 19.36
C TRP A 234 -27.08 -2.35 18.46
N LYS A 235 -26.41 -1.33 19.00
CA LYS A 235 -25.93 -0.16 18.26
C LYS A 235 -24.53 0.17 18.73
N PRO A 236 -23.59 0.47 17.81
CA PRO A 236 -22.24 0.81 18.22
C PRO A 236 -22.22 2.13 19.00
N ARG A 237 -21.22 2.30 19.86
CA ARG A 237 -20.95 3.56 20.55
C ARG A 237 -20.64 4.68 19.54
N ARG A 238 -19.76 4.41 18.58
CA ARG A 238 -19.32 5.31 17.49
C ARG A 238 -19.97 4.93 16.16
N THR A 239 -19.93 5.83 15.18
CA THR A 239 -20.46 5.54 13.84
C THR A 239 -19.51 4.63 13.07
N ILE A 240 -20.04 3.59 12.43
CA ILE A 240 -19.30 2.74 11.50
C ILE A 240 -19.66 3.15 10.07
N ILE A 241 -18.65 3.36 9.23
CA ILE A 241 -18.78 3.65 7.81
C ILE A 241 -18.22 2.46 7.03
N PHE A 242 -19.04 1.84 6.19
CA PHE A 242 -18.62 0.82 5.24
C PHE A 242 -18.48 1.47 3.86
N ALA A 243 -17.39 1.14 3.17
CA ALA A 243 -17.13 1.69 1.84
C ALA A 243 -16.69 0.62 0.86
N SER A 244 -17.34 0.60 -0.30
CA SER A 244 -16.92 -0.19 -1.46
C SER A 244 -16.42 0.77 -2.52
N TRP A 245 -15.09 0.88 -2.61
CA TRP A 245 -14.40 1.84 -3.47
C TRP A 245 -14.40 1.39 -4.94
N ASP A 246 -14.28 2.35 -5.84
CA ASP A 246 -14.20 2.13 -7.28
C ASP A 246 -12.93 2.78 -7.84
N ALA A 247 -12.49 2.34 -9.01
CA ALA A 247 -11.27 2.78 -9.70
C ALA A 247 -9.99 2.80 -8.81
N GLU A 248 -9.85 1.84 -7.90
CA GLU A 248 -8.59 1.64 -7.17
C GLU A 248 -7.46 1.26 -8.12
N GLU A 249 -7.78 0.39 -9.07
CA GLU A 249 -6.79 -0.17 -10.01
C GLU A 249 -6.23 0.88 -10.98
N PHE A 250 -6.92 2.03 -11.05
CA PHE A 250 -6.55 3.20 -11.83
C PHE A 250 -5.81 4.27 -11.00
N GLY A 251 -5.45 3.97 -9.75
CA GLY A 251 -4.63 4.84 -8.90
C GLY A 251 -5.30 5.29 -7.60
N LEU A 252 -6.06 4.41 -6.96
CA LEU A 252 -6.78 4.69 -5.70
C LEU A 252 -7.82 5.80 -5.87
N LEU A 253 -8.43 5.92 -7.05
CA LEU A 253 -9.18 7.11 -7.43
C LEU A 253 -10.42 7.28 -6.54
N GLY A 254 -11.31 6.29 -6.46
CA GLY A 254 -12.56 6.42 -5.71
C GLY A 254 -12.36 6.71 -4.24
N SER A 255 -11.43 6.02 -3.57
CA SER A 255 -11.13 6.25 -2.16
C SER A 255 -10.48 7.61 -1.91
N THR A 256 -9.57 8.03 -2.79
CA THR A 256 -8.88 9.32 -2.66
C THR A 256 -9.83 10.49 -2.91
N GLU A 257 -10.63 10.46 -3.97
CA GLU A 257 -11.60 11.52 -4.28
C GLU A 257 -12.64 11.69 -3.16
N TRP A 258 -13.10 10.57 -2.57
CA TRP A 258 -14.02 10.64 -1.43
C TRP A 258 -13.34 11.20 -0.17
N ALA A 259 -12.08 10.85 0.05
CA ALA A 259 -11.28 11.41 1.14
C ALA A 259 -11.02 12.90 0.96
N GLU A 260 -10.81 13.39 -0.27
CA GLU A 260 -10.69 14.82 -0.58
C GLU A 260 -11.99 15.57 -0.33
N GLU A 261 -13.12 15.03 -0.81
CA GLU A 261 -14.43 15.62 -0.57
C GLU A 261 -14.75 15.77 0.91
N ASN A 262 -14.38 14.76 1.71
CA ASN A 262 -14.75 14.69 3.12
C ASN A 262 -13.60 15.03 4.07
N ALA A 263 -12.47 15.55 3.57
CA ALA A 263 -11.23 15.74 4.33
C ALA A 263 -11.45 16.45 5.67
N LYS A 264 -12.20 17.58 5.65
CA LYS A 264 -12.52 18.37 6.85
C LYS A 264 -13.26 17.57 7.90
N THR A 265 -14.16 16.69 7.49
CA THR A 265 -14.94 15.87 8.42
C THR A 265 -14.10 14.69 8.91
N LEU A 266 -13.39 14.01 8.02
CA LEU A 266 -12.60 12.82 8.32
C LEU A 266 -11.41 13.12 9.23
N GLN A 267 -10.71 14.24 9.01
CA GLN A 267 -9.55 14.60 9.81
C GLN A 267 -9.93 14.83 11.28
N GLU A 268 -11.11 15.39 11.55
CA GLU A 268 -11.59 15.74 12.91
C GLU A 268 -12.36 14.63 13.62
N ARG A 269 -12.86 13.63 12.88
CA ARG A 269 -13.82 12.65 13.41
C ARG A 269 -13.40 11.19 13.29
N SER A 270 -12.50 10.85 12.38
CA SER A 270 -12.16 9.45 12.13
C SER A 270 -11.22 8.90 13.20
N ILE A 271 -11.65 7.85 13.89
CA ILE A 271 -10.81 7.06 14.80
C ILE A 271 -9.77 6.27 13.98
N ALA A 272 -10.26 5.48 13.02
CA ALA A 272 -9.43 4.57 12.26
C ALA A 272 -10.04 4.16 10.93
N TYR A 273 -9.18 3.72 10.01
CA TYR A 273 -9.54 3.09 8.73
C TYR A 273 -8.98 1.67 8.65
N ILE A 274 -9.85 0.68 8.45
CA ILE A 274 -9.48 -0.73 8.25
C ILE A 274 -9.70 -1.09 6.79
N ASN A 275 -8.65 -1.53 6.11
CA ASN A 275 -8.71 -1.85 4.68
C ASN A 275 -9.19 -3.29 4.43
N SER A 276 -10.04 -3.47 3.43
CA SER A 276 -10.67 -4.74 3.04
C SER A 276 -10.49 -5.12 1.56
N ASP A 277 -9.33 -4.82 1.00
CA ASP A 277 -8.79 -5.43 -0.23
C ASP A 277 -8.58 -6.97 -0.02
N SER A 278 -8.03 -7.66 -1.02
CA SER A 278 -7.52 -9.03 -1.05
C SER A 278 -7.35 -9.67 0.32
N SER A 279 -8.12 -10.71 0.59
CA SER A 279 -8.09 -11.47 1.85
C SER A 279 -7.13 -12.65 1.80
N ILE A 280 -6.77 -13.14 0.60
CA ILE A 280 -6.00 -14.38 0.40
C ILE A 280 -4.96 -14.27 -0.74
N GLU A 281 -3.72 -13.87 -0.42
CA GLU A 281 -2.60 -13.81 -1.39
C GLU A 281 -1.70 -15.07 -1.32
N GLY A 282 -2.00 -15.98 -0.41
CA GLY A 282 -1.30 -17.25 -0.20
C GLY A 282 -1.77 -17.88 1.11
N ASN A 283 -1.53 -19.18 1.29
CA ASN A 283 -2.19 -19.96 2.32
C ASN A 283 -1.29 -20.32 3.53
N TYR A 284 -0.16 -19.64 3.70
CA TYR A 284 0.82 -20.00 4.73
C TYR A 284 0.48 -19.44 6.11
N THR A 285 0.30 -18.13 6.24
CA THR A 285 -0.03 -17.48 7.52
C THR A 285 -0.63 -16.09 7.34
N LEU A 286 -1.07 -15.48 8.45
CA LEU A 286 -1.55 -14.11 8.50
C LEU A 286 -0.43 -13.09 8.24
N ARG A 287 -0.78 -12.01 7.54
CA ARG A 287 0.01 -10.79 7.41
C ARG A 287 -0.81 -9.60 7.87
N VAL A 288 -0.20 -8.76 8.71
CA VAL A 288 -0.77 -7.49 9.16
C VAL A 288 0.19 -6.35 8.84
N ASP A 289 -0.37 -5.27 8.30
CA ASP A 289 0.32 -4.00 8.12
C ASP A 289 -0.54 -2.92 8.79
N CYS A 290 -0.05 -2.21 9.82
CA CYS A 290 -0.80 -1.17 10.52
C CYS A 290 0.08 -0.15 11.25
N THR A 291 -0.52 0.95 11.72
CA THR A 291 0.15 1.90 12.64
C THR A 291 0.49 1.24 13.98
N PRO A 292 1.61 1.63 14.65
CA PRO A 292 1.93 1.18 16.00
C PRO A 292 0.81 1.32 17.02
N LEU A 293 -0.11 2.28 16.84
CA LEU A 293 -1.26 2.45 17.73
C LEU A 293 -2.16 1.21 17.81
N LEU A 294 -2.21 0.40 16.75
CA LEU A 294 -3.07 -0.78 16.63
C LEU A 294 -2.40 -2.10 17.02
N TYR A 295 -1.10 -2.11 17.37
CA TYR A 295 -0.35 -3.36 17.60
C TYR A 295 -0.97 -4.22 18.71
N GLN A 296 -1.21 -3.66 19.89
CA GLN A 296 -1.82 -4.42 20.99
C GLN A 296 -3.20 -4.96 20.64
N LEU A 297 -4.06 -4.14 20.00
CA LEU A 297 -5.40 -4.57 19.63
C LEU A 297 -5.35 -5.76 18.66
N VAL A 298 -4.50 -5.70 17.64
CA VAL A 298 -4.28 -6.83 16.71
C VAL A 298 -3.81 -8.07 17.47
N TYR A 299 -2.81 -7.94 18.36
CA TYR A 299 -2.30 -9.08 19.11
C TYR A 299 -3.32 -9.67 20.10
N GLN A 300 -4.19 -8.85 20.68
CA GLN A 300 -5.26 -9.31 21.57
C GLN A 300 -6.32 -10.07 20.77
N LEU A 301 -6.87 -9.46 19.72
CA LEU A 301 -7.92 -10.07 18.91
C LEU A 301 -7.48 -11.38 18.25
N THR A 302 -6.23 -11.45 17.76
CA THR A 302 -5.71 -12.69 17.17
C THR A 302 -5.51 -13.82 18.18
N LYS A 303 -5.43 -13.54 19.49
CA LYS A 303 -5.41 -14.59 20.52
C LYS A 303 -6.79 -15.20 20.77
N GLU A 304 -7.85 -14.48 20.43
CA GLU A 304 -9.25 -14.89 20.63
C GLU A 304 -9.85 -15.57 19.39
N ILE A 305 -9.20 -15.44 18.22
CA ILE A 305 -9.60 -16.07 16.98
C ILE A 305 -8.91 -17.43 16.85
N SER A 306 -9.65 -18.49 16.52
CA SER A 306 -9.07 -19.81 16.22
C SER A 306 -8.24 -19.78 14.94
N SER A 307 -7.10 -20.47 14.94
CA SER A 307 -6.29 -20.59 13.74
C SER A 307 -6.96 -21.49 12.69
N PRO A 308 -7.00 -21.08 11.41
CA PRO A 308 -7.46 -21.91 10.31
C PRO A 308 -6.31 -22.72 9.67
N ASP A 309 -5.12 -22.70 10.27
CA ASP A 309 -3.93 -23.34 9.73
C ASP A 309 -3.90 -24.83 10.10
N ASP A 310 -3.57 -25.68 9.13
CA ASP A 310 -3.45 -27.12 9.35
C ASP A 310 -2.36 -27.41 10.41
N GLY A 311 -2.68 -28.26 11.38
CA GLY A 311 -1.83 -28.54 12.54
C GLY A 311 -1.99 -27.56 13.71
N PHE A 312 -2.91 -26.61 13.62
CA PHE A 312 -3.21 -25.60 14.66
C PHE A 312 -4.69 -25.63 15.11
N GLU A 313 -5.36 -26.78 15.04
CA GLU A 313 -6.82 -26.91 15.22
C GLU A 313 -7.33 -26.45 16.59
N ASN A 314 -6.49 -26.47 17.63
CA ASN A 314 -6.80 -26.01 18.99
C ASN A 314 -5.95 -24.81 19.43
N LYS A 315 -5.46 -24.03 18.46
CA LYS A 315 -4.56 -22.91 18.68
C LYS A 315 -5.20 -21.61 18.21
N SER A 316 -4.77 -20.52 18.82
CA SER A 316 -5.16 -19.19 18.37
C SER A 316 -4.45 -18.82 17.07
N LEU A 317 -5.06 -17.91 16.30
CA LEU A 317 -4.46 -17.30 15.12
C LEU A 317 -3.11 -16.65 15.47
N TYR A 318 -3.01 -16.01 16.65
CA TYR A 318 -1.77 -15.45 17.19
C TYR A 318 -0.66 -16.50 17.32
N GLU A 319 -0.95 -17.69 17.86
CA GLU A 319 0.05 -18.75 18.02
C GLU A 319 0.58 -19.22 16.66
N SER A 320 -0.30 -19.53 15.71
CA SER A 320 0.11 -19.93 14.35
C SER A 320 0.89 -18.83 13.62
N TRP A 321 0.47 -17.58 13.78
CA TRP A 321 1.11 -16.42 13.15
C TRP A 321 2.49 -16.14 13.75
N LEU A 322 2.61 -16.20 15.08
CA LEU A 322 3.89 -16.03 15.79
C LEU A 322 4.92 -17.08 15.35
N GLU A 323 4.50 -18.34 15.29
CA GLU A 323 5.39 -19.45 14.91
C GLU A 323 5.88 -19.31 13.47
N LYS A 324 4.96 -19.00 12.55
CA LYS A 324 5.25 -18.94 11.11
C LYS A 324 5.98 -17.66 10.72
N ASP A 325 5.64 -16.52 11.32
CA ASP A 325 6.20 -15.22 10.96
C ASP A 325 6.58 -14.31 12.15
N PRO A 326 7.59 -14.70 12.96
CA PRO A 326 8.04 -13.89 14.08
C PRO A 326 8.69 -12.58 13.62
N SER A 327 8.46 -11.51 14.38
CA SER A 327 9.06 -10.19 14.14
C SER A 327 10.59 -10.27 14.12
N SER A 328 11.25 -9.41 13.32
CA SER A 328 12.71 -9.30 13.33
C SER A 328 13.22 -8.55 14.55
N GLU A 329 12.43 -7.65 15.11
CA GLU A 329 12.82 -6.79 16.23
C GLU A 329 12.59 -7.47 17.58
N ASN A 330 11.53 -8.28 17.69
CA ASN A 330 11.26 -9.07 18.89
C ASN A 330 10.62 -10.40 18.51
N LYS A 331 11.36 -11.51 18.70
CA LYS A 331 10.92 -12.85 18.31
C LYS A 331 9.72 -13.38 19.09
N ASN A 332 9.35 -12.74 20.20
CA ASN A 332 8.19 -13.13 21.02
C ASN A 332 6.87 -12.56 20.50
N PHE A 333 6.90 -11.74 19.44
CA PHE A 333 5.71 -11.17 18.81
C PHE A 333 5.66 -11.51 17.32
N PRO A 334 4.46 -11.75 16.75
CA PRO A 334 4.30 -11.85 15.31
C PRO A 334 4.68 -10.54 14.63
N ARG A 335 5.12 -10.65 13.37
CA ARG A 335 5.51 -9.46 12.60
C ARG A 335 4.32 -8.66 12.14
N ILE A 336 4.30 -7.39 12.51
CA ILE A 336 3.49 -6.36 11.85
C ILE A 336 4.41 -5.50 10.97
N ASN A 337 4.02 -5.21 9.73
CA ASN A 337 4.78 -4.33 8.85
C ASN A 337 4.23 -2.90 8.84
N LYS A 338 5.05 -1.97 8.34
CA LYS A 338 4.66 -0.56 8.13
C LYS A 338 3.67 -0.45 6.97
N LEU A 339 2.79 0.55 7.04
CA LEU A 339 1.96 0.96 5.91
C LEU A 339 2.75 1.85 4.95
N GLY A 340 2.67 1.55 3.66
CA GLY A 340 3.20 2.37 2.56
C GLY A 340 2.06 2.91 1.70
N SER A 341 2.05 2.52 0.43
CA SER A 341 0.93 2.70 -0.52
C SER A 341 0.35 1.33 -0.94
N GLY A 342 -0.41 1.31 -2.03
CA GLY A 342 -0.81 0.10 -2.74
C GLY A 342 -2.14 -0.49 -2.30
N SER A 343 -2.99 0.32 -1.64
CA SER A 343 -4.44 0.12 -1.55
C SER A 343 -5.09 1.39 -0.97
N ASP A 344 -6.41 1.40 -0.85
CA ASP A 344 -7.25 2.56 -0.53
C ASP A 344 -6.93 3.27 0.80
N PHE A 345 -6.21 2.62 1.72
CA PHE A 345 -5.77 3.26 2.98
C PHE A 345 -4.81 4.44 2.76
N GLU A 346 -4.19 4.59 1.58
CA GLU A 346 -3.15 5.60 1.33
C GLU A 346 -3.61 7.02 1.68
N ALA A 347 -4.76 7.46 1.16
CA ALA A 347 -5.26 8.81 1.42
C ALA A 347 -5.62 9.02 2.91
N TYR A 348 -6.17 8.00 3.56
CA TYR A 348 -6.55 8.06 4.97
C TYR A 348 -5.32 8.16 5.87
N PHE A 349 -4.31 7.34 5.63
CA PHE A 349 -3.12 7.29 6.48
C PHE A 349 -2.10 8.37 6.12
N GLN A 350 -1.62 8.39 4.87
CA GLN A 350 -0.48 9.21 4.46
C GLN A 350 -0.83 10.69 4.30
N ARG A 351 -2.07 11.00 3.94
CA ARG A 351 -2.53 12.38 3.68
C ARG A 351 -3.35 12.95 4.83
N LEU A 352 -4.30 12.19 5.37
CA LEU A 352 -5.19 12.64 6.44
C LEU A 352 -4.73 12.28 7.85
N GLY A 353 -3.73 11.40 8.03
CA GLY A 353 -3.20 11.01 9.34
C GLY A 353 -4.15 10.15 10.17
N ILE A 354 -5.03 9.38 9.53
CA ILE A 354 -6.00 8.49 10.17
C ILE A 354 -5.32 7.15 10.46
N ALA A 355 -5.33 6.74 11.73
CA ALA A 355 -4.79 5.46 12.16
C ALA A 355 -5.36 4.33 11.31
N SER A 356 -4.51 3.56 10.64
CA SER A 356 -4.94 2.61 9.62
C SER A 356 -4.35 1.22 9.81
N GLY A 357 -5.03 0.21 9.27
CA GLY A 357 -4.54 -1.17 9.27
C GLY A 357 -5.16 -2.03 8.18
N ARG A 358 -4.43 -3.08 7.78
CA ARG A 358 -4.91 -4.15 6.89
C ARG A 358 -4.43 -5.51 7.38
N ALA A 359 -5.23 -6.54 7.13
CA ALA A 359 -4.90 -7.92 7.46
C ALA A 359 -5.33 -8.85 6.32
N ARG A 360 -4.50 -9.85 5.98
CA ARG A 360 -4.76 -10.85 4.92
C ARG A 360 -3.94 -12.11 5.15
N TYR A 361 -4.27 -13.20 4.47
CA TYR A 361 -3.42 -14.38 4.40
C TYR A 361 -2.38 -14.25 3.29
N THR A 362 -1.17 -14.76 3.51
CA THR A 362 -0.03 -14.62 2.59
C THR A 362 0.79 -15.91 2.49
N LYS A 363 1.64 -15.98 1.47
CA LYS A 363 2.67 -17.00 1.24
C LYS A 363 3.82 -17.00 2.26
N ASN A 364 4.65 -18.06 2.26
CA ASN A 364 5.84 -18.14 3.08
C ASN A 364 7.02 -17.40 2.42
N ARG A 365 7.27 -16.15 2.80
CA ARG A 365 8.39 -15.35 2.25
C ARG A 365 9.80 -15.96 2.39
N LYS A 366 9.99 -16.94 3.28
CA LYS A 366 11.29 -17.62 3.45
C LYS A 366 11.55 -18.57 2.28
N THR A 367 10.54 -19.31 1.83
CA THR A 367 10.62 -20.28 0.72
C THR A 367 10.16 -19.68 -0.61
N ASP A 368 9.11 -18.87 -0.57
CA ASP A 368 8.40 -18.38 -1.75
C ASP A 368 8.95 -17.02 -2.16
N LYS A 369 9.78 -17.01 -3.21
CA LYS A 369 10.50 -15.81 -3.68
C LYS A 369 9.78 -15.02 -4.79
N TYR A 370 8.71 -15.57 -5.35
CA TYR A 370 7.89 -14.87 -6.33
C TYR A 370 7.27 -13.59 -5.73
N SER A 371 7.00 -12.59 -6.57
CA SER A 371 6.35 -11.33 -6.19
C SER A 371 4.82 -11.51 -6.17
N SER A 372 4.12 -10.81 -5.26
CA SER A 372 2.66 -10.93 -5.08
C SER A 372 2.23 -12.40 -5.03
N TYR A 373 1.40 -12.82 -5.97
CA TYR A 373 1.04 -14.20 -6.31
C TYR A 373 1.06 -14.37 -7.85
N PRO A 374 1.28 -15.57 -8.40
CA PRO A 374 1.61 -15.77 -9.82
C PRO A 374 0.66 -15.14 -10.85
N VAL A 375 -0.66 -15.31 -10.67
CA VAL A 375 -1.68 -14.91 -11.65
C VAL A 375 -2.20 -13.48 -11.47
N TYR A 376 -1.55 -12.67 -10.62
CA TYR A 376 -1.90 -11.29 -10.32
C TYR A 376 -2.15 -10.41 -11.57
N HIS A 377 -3.27 -9.69 -11.57
CA HIS A 377 -3.81 -8.84 -12.64
C HIS A 377 -3.93 -9.52 -14.02
N THR A 378 -4.12 -10.84 -14.03
CA THR A 378 -4.33 -11.59 -15.26
C THR A 378 -5.77 -12.06 -15.39
N ILE A 379 -6.08 -12.72 -16.51
CA ILE A 379 -7.39 -13.34 -16.73
C ILE A 379 -7.63 -14.56 -15.83
N TYR A 380 -6.56 -15.11 -15.22
CA TYR A 380 -6.58 -16.35 -14.46
C TYR A 380 -6.88 -16.13 -12.96
N GLU A 381 -7.24 -14.91 -12.56
CA GLU A 381 -7.79 -14.62 -11.22
C GLU A 381 -9.27 -14.99 -11.13
N THR A 382 -9.55 -16.29 -11.20
CA THR A 382 -10.90 -16.86 -11.24
C THR A 382 -11.36 -17.34 -9.87
N PHE A 383 -12.67 -17.55 -9.71
CA PHE A 383 -13.21 -18.16 -8.48
C PHE A 383 -12.60 -19.55 -8.23
N GLU A 384 -12.48 -20.35 -9.30
CA GLU A 384 -11.93 -21.70 -9.27
C GLU A 384 -10.46 -21.71 -8.84
N LEU A 385 -9.68 -20.66 -9.15
CA LEU A 385 -8.32 -20.52 -8.62
C LEU A 385 -8.36 -20.51 -7.08
N VAL A 386 -9.22 -19.67 -6.51
CA VAL A 386 -9.31 -19.47 -5.06
C VAL A 386 -9.83 -20.74 -4.39
N GLU A 387 -10.94 -21.27 -4.90
CA GLU A 387 -11.60 -22.46 -4.36
C GLU A 387 -10.70 -23.70 -4.46
N ASN A 388 -9.99 -23.92 -5.57
CA ASN A 388 -9.24 -25.17 -5.74
C ASN A 388 -7.83 -25.12 -5.14
N PHE A 389 -7.16 -23.95 -5.14
CA PHE A 389 -5.73 -23.88 -4.85
C PHE A 389 -5.36 -23.02 -3.64
N TYR A 390 -6.16 -22.02 -3.27
CA TYR A 390 -5.81 -21.09 -2.19
C TYR A 390 -6.49 -21.43 -0.87
N ASP A 391 -7.82 -21.54 -0.87
CA ASP A 391 -8.59 -21.79 0.36
C ASP A 391 -9.89 -22.58 0.11
N PRO A 392 -9.80 -23.89 -0.21
CA PRO A 392 -10.97 -24.72 -0.52
C PRO A 392 -12.03 -24.80 0.58
N THR A 393 -11.64 -24.54 1.82
CA THR A 393 -12.55 -24.57 2.98
C THR A 393 -13.05 -23.19 3.38
N PHE A 394 -12.54 -22.12 2.73
CA PHE A 394 -12.77 -20.72 3.07
C PHE A 394 -12.44 -20.34 4.54
N LYS A 395 -11.75 -21.21 5.29
CA LYS A 395 -11.43 -20.98 6.71
C LYS A 395 -10.40 -19.85 6.88
N LYS A 396 -9.47 -19.69 5.94
CA LYS A 396 -8.44 -18.64 6.00
C LYS A 396 -9.06 -17.28 5.69
N GLN A 397 -9.95 -17.22 4.71
CA GLN A 397 -10.75 -16.02 4.42
C GLN A 397 -11.69 -15.67 5.59
N LEU A 398 -12.31 -16.68 6.23
CA LEU A 398 -13.14 -16.49 7.42
C LEU A 398 -12.36 -15.89 8.60
N SER A 399 -11.15 -16.36 8.88
CA SER A 399 -10.34 -15.80 9.97
C SER A 399 -9.93 -14.34 9.71
N VAL A 400 -9.68 -13.98 8.45
CA VAL A 400 -9.45 -12.60 8.02
C VAL A 400 -10.71 -11.75 8.23
N ALA A 401 -11.90 -12.28 7.90
CA ALA A 401 -13.16 -11.61 8.16
C ALA A 401 -13.40 -11.38 9.65
N GLN A 402 -13.14 -12.40 10.48
CA GLN A 402 -13.23 -12.28 11.94
C GLN A 402 -12.29 -11.20 12.48
N LEU A 403 -11.02 -11.17 12.03
CA LEU A 403 -10.06 -10.17 12.49
C LEU A 403 -10.44 -8.75 12.04
N ARG A 404 -10.77 -8.56 10.75
CA ARG A 404 -11.20 -7.25 10.23
C ARG A 404 -12.46 -6.76 10.94
N GLY A 405 -13.45 -7.64 11.12
CA GLY A 405 -14.70 -7.34 11.81
C GLY A 405 -14.49 -7.01 13.29
N ALA A 406 -13.67 -7.79 14.00
CA ALA A 406 -13.36 -7.56 15.42
C ALA A 406 -12.57 -6.26 15.65
N LEU A 407 -11.63 -5.92 14.75
CA LEU A 407 -10.95 -4.62 14.78
C LEU A 407 -11.96 -3.48 14.72
N VAL A 408 -12.88 -3.53 13.75
CA VAL A 408 -13.93 -2.52 13.58
C VAL A 408 -14.84 -2.46 14.80
N TYR A 409 -15.23 -3.62 15.33
CA TYR A 409 -16.09 -3.72 16.52
C TYR A 409 -15.45 -3.05 17.74
N GLU A 410 -14.22 -3.42 18.12
CA GLU A 410 -13.54 -2.83 19.27
C GLU A 410 -13.33 -1.32 19.08
N LEU A 411 -12.83 -0.89 17.92
CA LEU A 411 -12.64 0.54 17.65
C LEU A 411 -13.95 1.33 17.74
N ALA A 412 -15.07 0.73 17.32
CA ALA A 412 -16.37 1.39 17.29
C ALA A 412 -17.11 1.35 18.64
N ASP A 413 -16.86 0.35 19.50
CA ASP A 413 -17.69 0.10 20.68
C ASP A 413 -16.95 0.24 22.02
N SER A 414 -15.62 0.09 22.07
CA SER A 414 -14.87 0.27 23.33
C SER A 414 -15.03 1.69 23.88
N LYS A 415 -15.31 1.84 25.18
CA LYS A 415 -15.50 3.14 25.84
C LYS A 415 -14.27 4.04 25.68
N ILE A 416 -13.09 3.47 25.88
CA ILE A 416 -11.79 4.07 25.58
C ILE A 416 -11.30 3.52 24.25
N ILE A 417 -10.78 4.38 23.36
CA ILE A 417 -10.21 3.93 22.10
C ILE A 417 -9.03 2.99 22.40
N PRO A 418 -9.01 1.76 21.88
CA PRO A 418 -8.02 0.73 22.22
C PRO A 418 -6.67 0.93 21.51
N PHE A 419 -6.12 2.15 21.60
CA PHE A 419 -4.78 2.48 21.10
C PHE A 419 -3.71 2.36 22.17
N ASN A 420 -2.51 1.96 21.78
CA ASN A 420 -1.34 1.96 22.65
C ASN A 420 -0.26 2.91 22.14
N ILE A 421 -0.03 4.00 22.87
CA ILE A 421 0.94 5.04 22.50
C ILE A 421 2.39 4.58 22.75
N GLN A 422 2.61 3.69 23.73
CA GLN A 422 3.95 3.22 24.09
C GLN A 422 4.57 2.39 22.95
N ASP A 423 3.76 1.61 22.23
CA ASP A 423 4.20 0.91 21.02
C ASP A 423 4.68 1.88 19.94
N TYR A 424 4.05 3.04 19.81
CA TYR A 424 4.52 4.08 18.90
C TYR A 424 5.84 4.69 19.37
N ALA A 425 5.98 5.00 20.66
CA ALA A 425 7.25 5.47 21.22
C ALA A 425 8.41 4.50 20.94
N LYS A 426 8.16 3.18 21.10
CA LYS A 426 9.12 2.12 20.80
C LYS A 426 9.45 2.05 19.31
N ALA A 427 8.45 2.14 18.44
CA ALA A 427 8.64 2.15 16.99
C ALA A 427 9.50 3.35 16.54
N LEU A 428 9.21 4.56 17.05
CA LEU A 428 9.99 5.76 16.77
C LEU A 428 11.47 5.61 17.18
N LYS A 429 11.74 5.00 18.34
CA LYS A 429 13.11 4.70 18.78
C LYS A 429 13.83 3.77 17.80
N ASN A 430 13.14 2.74 17.31
CA ASN A 430 13.71 1.80 16.34
C ASN A 430 14.01 2.52 15.02
N TYR A 431 13.07 3.30 14.50
CA TYR A 431 13.27 4.05 13.25
C TYR A 431 14.38 5.10 13.36
N ALA A 432 14.47 5.80 14.49
CA ALA A 432 15.53 6.76 14.77
C ALA A 432 16.90 6.08 14.78
N THR A 433 16.98 4.89 15.37
CA THR A 433 18.20 4.07 15.38
C THR A 433 18.55 3.61 13.96
N SER A 434 17.58 3.16 13.17
CA SER A 434 17.80 2.73 11.78
C SER A 434 18.31 3.85 10.89
N ILE A 435 17.69 5.04 10.91
CA ILE A 435 18.11 6.16 10.07
C ILE A 435 19.46 6.73 10.52
N TYR A 436 19.73 6.75 11.84
CA TYR A 436 21.04 7.12 12.36
C TYR A 436 22.12 6.15 11.92
N ASN A 437 21.88 4.84 11.99
CA ASN A 437 22.83 3.83 11.52
C ASN A 437 23.07 3.91 10.01
N LEU A 438 22.05 4.23 9.22
CA LEU A 438 22.21 4.50 7.79
C LEU A 438 23.15 5.70 7.58
N SER A 439 22.98 6.75 8.40
CA SER A 439 23.80 7.97 8.32
C SER A 439 25.27 7.78 8.67
N LYS A 440 25.61 6.78 9.50
CA LYS A 440 27.00 6.47 9.87
C LYS A 440 27.88 6.05 8.69
N LYS A 441 27.31 5.65 7.55
CA LYS A 441 28.07 5.44 6.31
C LYS A 441 28.79 6.71 5.83
N HIS A 442 28.30 7.88 6.23
CA HIS A 442 28.79 9.20 5.85
C HIS A 442 29.31 10.00 7.05
N ASP A 443 29.81 9.33 8.10
CA ASP A 443 30.15 9.93 9.40
C ASP A 443 31.12 11.13 9.32
N GLN A 444 32.10 11.07 8.41
CA GLN A 444 33.00 12.20 8.18
C GLN A 444 32.28 13.37 7.51
N GLN A 445 31.49 13.12 6.47
CA GLN A 445 30.73 14.15 5.75
C GLN A 445 29.68 14.82 6.64
N LEU A 446 29.05 14.07 7.56
CA LEU A 446 28.16 14.62 8.58
C LEU A 446 28.88 15.64 9.47
N ARG A 447 30.10 15.33 9.93
CA ARG A 447 30.93 16.25 10.73
C ARG A 447 31.33 17.48 9.93
N ASP A 448 31.85 17.28 8.73
CA ASP A 448 32.34 18.35 7.85
C ASP A 448 31.24 19.36 7.50
N HIS A 449 30.01 18.87 7.34
CA HIS A 449 28.86 19.71 7.03
C HIS A 449 28.08 20.14 8.28
N GLY A 450 28.52 19.82 9.50
CA GLY A 450 27.86 20.20 10.76
C GLY A 450 26.44 19.64 10.91
N VAL A 451 26.19 18.43 10.42
CA VAL A 451 24.93 17.68 10.58
C VAL A 451 25.02 16.88 11.88
N SER A 452 24.05 17.07 12.78
CA SER A 452 24.00 16.27 14.01
C SER A 452 22.59 15.77 14.30
N PHE A 453 22.50 14.50 14.68
CA PHE A 453 21.33 13.94 15.34
C PHE A 453 21.42 14.33 16.82
N GLY A 454 20.81 15.45 17.22
CA GLY A 454 20.96 16.01 18.58
C GLY A 454 20.46 15.09 19.71
N LYS A 455 20.73 15.45 20.98
CA LYS A 455 20.34 14.66 22.19
C LYS A 455 18.85 14.22 22.22
N LYS A 456 17.96 14.99 21.59
CA LYS A 456 16.52 14.67 21.45
C LYS A 456 16.25 13.38 20.65
N TRP A 457 17.16 12.97 19.76
CA TRP A 457 17.08 11.72 19.00
C TRP A 457 17.49 10.48 19.82
N ALA A 458 18.30 10.66 20.86
CA ALA A 458 18.92 9.57 21.62
C ALA A 458 18.14 9.13 22.87
N GLY A 459 17.09 9.86 23.28
CA GLY A 459 16.51 9.63 24.61
C GLY A 459 15.14 10.25 24.89
N GLY A 460 14.26 10.39 23.90
CA GLY A 460 12.91 10.90 24.11
C GLY A 460 12.06 9.96 24.97
N GLN A 461 12.22 10.02 26.30
CA GLN A 461 11.24 9.51 27.25
C GLN A 461 9.97 10.33 27.05
N ILE A 462 9.00 9.78 26.32
CA ILE A 462 7.63 10.25 26.31
C ILE A 462 7.06 9.84 27.68
N PHE A 463 7.26 10.67 28.70
CA PHE A 463 6.56 10.54 29.97
C PHE A 463 5.11 10.98 29.72
N ILE A 464 4.20 10.01 29.74
CA ILE A 464 2.76 10.27 29.72
C ILE A 464 2.30 10.22 31.17
N ILE A 465 1.95 11.38 31.72
CA ILE A 465 1.22 11.47 32.97
C ILE A 465 -0.26 11.42 32.58
N PHE A 466 -0.94 10.36 32.98
CA PHE A 466 -2.39 10.22 32.85
C PHE A 466 -3.03 10.68 34.15
N ASP A 467 -3.83 11.74 34.09
CA ASP A 467 -4.82 12.08 35.12
C ASP A 467 -6.22 12.04 34.45
N PRO A 468 -7.22 11.32 34.98
CA PRO A 468 -8.50 11.16 34.29
C PRO A 468 -9.39 12.40 34.46
N ILE A 469 -9.41 13.29 33.45
CA ILE A 469 -10.55 14.16 33.18
C ILE A 469 -11.31 13.62 31.95
N ALA A 470 -12.64 13.59 32.05
CA ALA A 470 -13.67 13.18 31.08
C ALA A 470 -13.19 12.32 29.86
N VAL A 471 -13.61 11.05 29.81
CA VAL A 471 -13.35 10.04 28.75
C VAL A 471 -13.25 10.57 27.32
N ARG A 472 -14.04 11.57 26.95
CA ARG A 472 -14.01 12.17 25.60
C ARG A 472 -12.72 12.93 25.30
N ILE A 473 -12.21 13.73 26.24
CA ILE A 473 -10.96 14.50 26.07
C ILE A 473 -9.80 13.54 25.82
N MET A 474 -9.74 12.50 26.64
CA MET A 474 -8.73 11.44 26.51
C MET A 474 -8.84 10.69 25.17
N ASN A 475 -10.05 10.35 24.73
CA ASN A 475 -10.26 9.74 23.41
C ASN A 475 -9.84 10.67 22.26
N ASP A 476 -10.04 11.98 22.40
CA ASP A 476 -9.61 12.93 21.37
C ASP A 476 -8.08 13.02 21.30
N GLN A 477 -7.36 12.98 22.43
CA GLN A 477 -5.89 12.86 22.43
C GLN A 477 -5.42 11.57 21.73
N LEU A 478 -6.06 10.43 22.00
CA LEU A 478 -5.75 9.15 21.35
C LEU A 478 -5.99 9.20 19.84
N MET A 479 -7.15 9.73 19.42
CA MET A 479 -7.55 9.82 18.01
C MET A 479 -6.63 10.76 17.22
N LEU A 480 -6.31 11.92 17.80
CA LEU A 480 -5.58 13.00 17.11
C LEU A 480 -4.07 12.81 17.13
N LEU A 481 -3.53 11.88 17.92
CA LEU A 481 -2.10 11.60 17.96
C LEU A 481 -1.53 11.26 16.56
N GLU A 482 -2.21 10.44 15.78
CA GLU A 482 -1.77 10.10 14.42
C GLU A 482 -1.78 11.33 13.49
N ARG A 483 -2.73 12.26 13.69
CA ARG A 483 -2.80 13.53 12.94
C ARG A 483 -1.60 14.42 13.22
N ALA A 484 -1.03 14.34 14.43
CA ALA A 484 0.09 15.17 14.82
C ALA A 484 1.38 14.85 14.03
N PHE A 485 1.41 13.76 13.27
CA PHE A 485 2.50 13.42 12.36
C PHE A 485 2.32 13.91 10.93
N ILE A 486 1.23 14.63 10.62
CA ILE A 486 0.95 15.22 9.32
C ILE A 486 1.56 16.63 9.24
N ASP A 487 2.47 16.83 8.29
CA ASP A 487 2.98 18.14 7.91
C ASP A 487 2.22 18.65 6.67
N PRO A 488 1.47 19.77 6.76
CA PRO A 488 0.74 20.32 5.63
C PRO A 488 1.65 20.72 4.45
N LEU A 489 2.94 20.98 4.70
CA LEU A 489 3.96 21.31 3.71
C LEU A 489 4.85 20.10 3.34
N GLY A 490 4.58 18.92 3.91
CA GLY A 490 5.44 17.75 3.83
C GLY A 490 5.65 17.20 2.42
N LEU A 491 6.40 16.10 2.32
CA LEU A 491 6.58 15.34 1.08
C LEU A 491 5.21 14.96 0.45
N PRO A 492 5.18 14.57 -0.84
CA PRO A 492 4.01 13.90 -1.40
C PRO A 492 3.63 12.68 -0.53
N GLY A 493 2.55 12.80 0.25
CA GLY A 493 2.33 11.99 1.44
C GLY A 493 2.82 12.72 2.69
N ARG A 494 1.94 13.55 3.26
CA ARG A 494 2.19 14.53 4.34
C ARG A 494 2.70 13.93 5.65
N HIS A 495 2.65 12.61 5.80
CA HIS A 495 3.03 11.91 7.01
C HIS A 495 4.56 11.85 7.18
N ILE A 496 5.07 12.43 8.28
CA ILE A 496 6.52 12.60 8.50
C ILE A 496 7.22 11.31 8.97
N ILE A 497 6.51 10.45 9.69
CA ILE A 497 7.05 9.18 10.17
C ILE A 497 7.02 8.10 9.10
N PHE A 498 5.94 8.01 8.33
CA PHE A 498 5.74 6.98 7.30
C PHE A 498 5.39 7.65 5.99
N ALA A 499 5.99 7.21 4.88
CA ALA A 499 5.46 7.49 3.55
C ALA A 499 5.87 6.37 2.58
N PRO A 500 5.21 6.24 1.43
CA PRO A 500 5.70 5.40 0.35
C PRO A 500 7.13 5.80 -0.04
N SER A 501 8.03 4.84 -0.23
CA SER A 501 9.39 5.16 -0.73
C SER A 501 9.32 5.87 -2.08
N SER A 502 10.13 6.91 -2.30
CA SER A 502 10.29 7.56 -3.59
C SER A 502 10.79 6.61 -4.70
N HIS A 503 11.41 5.48 -4.30
CA HIS A 503 11.95 4.44 -5.17
C HIS A 503 11.06 3.19 -5.24
N ASN A 504 10.11 3.02 -4.31
CA ASN A 504 9.15 1.91 -4.30
C ASN A 504 7.88 2.24 -3.52
N LYS A 505 6.80 2.62 -4.22
CA LYS A 505 5.54 2.99 -3.56
C LYS A 505 4.94 1.90 -2.66
N TYR A 506 5.17 0.62 -2.97
CA TYR A 506 4.62 -0.47 -2.15
C TYR A 506 5.31 -0.63 -0.79
N ALA A 507 6.53 -0.10 -0.63
CA ALA A 507 7.25 -0.15 0.63
C ALA A 507 6.98 1.11 1.45
N GLY A 508 6.53 0.94 2.70
CA GLY A 508 6.50 2.02 3.68
C GLY A 508 7.90 2.28 4.22
N GLU A 509 8.42 3.48 4.00
CA GLU A 509 9.69 3.93 4.57
C GLU A 509 9.45 4.78 5.81
N SER A 510 10.35 4.62 6.79
CA SER A 510 10.33 5.42 8.01
C SER A 510 11.26 6.63 7.90
N PHE A 511 10.80 7.80 8.31
CA PHE A 511 11.50 9.08 8.08
C PHE A 511 11.86 9.32 6.60
N PRO A 512 10.87 9.24 5.68
CA PRO A 512 11.08 9.28 4.23
C PRO A 512 11.86 10.53 3.78
N GLY A 513 11.60 11.72 4.35
CA GLY A 513 12.34 12.94 4.00
C GLY A 513 13.82 12.86 4.30
N ILE A 514 14.22 12.19 5.38
CA ILE A 514 15.63 12.00 5.70
C ILE A 514 16.22 10.92 4.78
N TYR A 515 15.49 9.82 4.59
CA TYR A 515 15.93 8.72 3.72
C TYR A 515 16.18 9.19 2.28
N ASP A 516 15.22 9.90 1.68
CA ASP A 516 15.31 10.38 0.30
C ASP A 516 16.39 11.47 0.14
N ALA A 517 16.55 12.36 1.13
CA ALA A 517 17.61 13.38 1.10
C ALA A 517 19.01 12.76 1.19
N MET A 518 19.14 11.62 1.87
CA MET A 518 20.39 10.87 1.99
C MET A 518 20.63 9.89 0.83
N PHE A 519 19.61 9.56 0.05
CA PHE A 519 19.72 8.59 -1.03
C PHE A 519 20.65 9.10 -2.15
N ASP A 520 21.65 8.29 -2.51
CA ASP A 520 22.66 8.59 -3.53
C ASP A 520 23.38 9.93 -3.29
N ILE A 521 23.54 10.35 -2.02
CA ILE A 521 24.04 11.68 -1.65
C ILE A 521 25.47 11.95 -2.17
N GLU A 522 26.30 10.92 -2.29
CA GLU A 522 27.68 11.01 -2.80
C GLU A 522 27.76 11.46 -4.26
N ASN A 523 26.69 11.23 -5.05
CA ASN A 523 26.62 11.56 -6.46
C ASN A 523 25.83 12.85 -6.73
N LYS A 524 25.50 13.63 -5.70
CA LYS A 524 24.80 14.92 -5.85
C LYS A 524 25.76 16.00 -6.36
N ALA A 525 25.34 16.74 -7.39
CA ALA A 525 26.15 17.77 -8.02
C ALA A 525 26.59 18.90 -7.07
N ASP A 526 25.74 19.27 -6.10
CA ASP A 526 26.08 20.22 -5.03
C ASP A 526 25.98 19.52 -3.65
N PRO A 527 27.11 19.08 -3.09
CA PRO A 527 27.16 18.45 -1.77
C PRO A 527 26.65 19.35 -0.64
N ARG A 528 26.89 20.68 -0.71
CA ARG A 528 26.48 21.60 0.37
C ARG A 528 24.96 21.73 0.41
N SER A 529 24.33 21.89 -0.76
CA SER A 529 22.87 21.92 -0.84
C SER A 529 22.26 20.58 -0.42
N ALA A 530 22.85 19.46 -0.82
CA ALA A 530 22.35 18.13 -0.45
C ALA A 530 22.36 17.90 1.07
N TRP A 531 23.46 18.22 1.75
CA TRP A 531 23.54 18.10 3.21
C TRP A 531 22.65 19.12 3.94
N THR A 532 22.40 20.28 3.34
CA THR A 532 21.42 21.25 3.86
C THR A 532 20.01 20.67 3.87
N GLU A 533 19.62 19.94 2.81
CA GLU A 533 18.31 19.26 2.75
C GLU A 533 18.19 18.14 3.80
N VAL A 534 19.26 17.37 4.03
CA VAL A 534 19.30 16.38 5.12
C VAL A 534 19.06 17.04 6.49
N LYS A 535 19.76 18.16 6.78
CA LYS A 535 19.55 18.90 8.04
C LYS A 535 18.12 19.39 8.21
N LYS A 536 17.56 19.94 7.14
CA LYS A 536 16.17 20.43 7.11
C LYS A 536 15.21 19.30 7.47
N HIS A 537 15.31 18.14 6.84
CA HIS A 537 14.42 17.01 7.13
C HIS A 537 14.63 16.40 8.52
N ILE A 538 15.86 16.37 9.05
CA ILE A 538 16.13 16.01 10.45
C ILE A 538 15.42 16.98 11.40
N SER A 539 15.48 18.28 11.11
CA SER A 539 14.81 19.33 11.91
C SER A 539 13.29 19.19 11.86
N VAL A 540 12.71 18.96 10.67
CA VAL A 540 11.27 18.72 10.50
C VAL A 540 10.83 17.49 11.29
N ALA A 541 11.51 16.35 11.13
CA ALA A 541 11.17 15.13 11.88
C ALA A 541 11.25 15.31 13.40
N ALA A 542 12.29 15.99 13.90
CA ALA A 542 12.44 16.27 15.32
C ALA A 542 11.35 17.21 15.85
N PHE A 543 10.98 18.24 15.08
CA PHE A 543 9.89 19.16 15.42
C PHE A 543 8.56 18.41 15.47
N THR A 544 8.23 17.62 14.44
CA THR A 544 6.97 16.88 14.36
C THR A 544 6.82 15.89 15.52
N ILE A 545 7.87 15.14 15.86
CA ILE A 545 7.83 14.23 17.03
C ILE A 545 7.61 15.02 18.33
N GLN A 546 8.26 16.17 18.48
CA GLN A 546 8.11 17.02 19.66
C GLN A 546 6.69 17.61 19.76
N ALA A 547 6.11 18.03 18.64
CA ALA A 547 4.74 18.53 18.54
C ALA A 547 3.73 17.43 18.87
N ALA A 548 3.90 16.23 18.29
CA ALA A 548 3.08 15.07 18.59
C ALA A 548 3.11 14.69 20.08
N ALA A 549 4.30 14.65 20.70
CA ALA A 549 4.41 14.45 22.14
C ALA A 549 3.72 15.57 22.95
N GLY A 550 3.69 16.80 22.43
CA GLY A 550 2.97 17.92 23.04
C GLY A 550 1.45 17.73 23.10
N THR A 551 0.86 17.03 22.12
CA THR A 551 -0.60 16.74 22.09
C THR A 551 -1.07 15.83 23.21
N LEU A 552 -0.14 15.07 23.82
CA LEU A 552 -0.41 14.12 24.89
C LEU A 552 -0.19 14.72 26.29
N LYS A 553 0.24 15.98 26.38
CA LYS A 553 0.32 16.67 27.67
C LYS A 553 -1.07 16.89 28.24
N GLU A 554 -1.13 17.00 29.56
CA GLU A 554 -2.36 17.33 30.28
C GLU A 554 -2.97 18.62 29.72
N VAL A 555 -4.28 18.57 29.46
CA VAL A 555 -5.08 19.70 28.98
C VAL A 555 -6.01 20.09 30.12
N LEU A 556 -5.92 21.34 30.56
CA LEU A 556 -6.76 21.93 31.62
C LEU A 556 -8.21 22.11 31.19
#